data_AF-A0A8T5TR92-F1
#
_entry.id   AF-A0A8T5TR92-F1
#
_cell.length_a   1.000
_cell.length_b   1.000
_cell.length_c   1.000
_cell.angle_alpha   90.00
_cell.angle_beta   90.00
_cell.angle_gamma   90.00
#
_symmetry.space_group_name_H-M   'P 1'
#
loop_
_entity.id
_entity.type
_entity.pdbx_description
1 polymer ?
#
loop_
_entity_poly.entity_id
_entity_poly.type
_entity_poly.pdbx_seq_one_letter_code
_entity_poly.pdbx_strand_id
1 'polypeptide(L)'
;NVLQIVKDSVKKGVKGIIIETAGFAETGIEKFVKIQEEIEIIAKTSNVRIIGPNCVGVTNFNNKFTTSEINFDQSLEGGTISIIAQSGVLGNIFIEWSTSQKIGFSKAITLGNKVDVDEIDMLEYLETDTDTNVITVYLEGVKRGPKLLEILKKLTKPVLILKNGRSEIGSKAIKSHTGSIAGDDKIYETIFKQYSGIYRVNDFYEMFDIAQVFATQPLPKGKNIAIITSSGSLGILACDEIERLDLKLAVLNEQTIQEMSSISPNWTSLKNPVDLGPSIFTTFSTSLNAILNDDNVDALLHIFAVPQNPIETFSLSIKPFLREMRNLSTKLNKPVITCVFGSRWVVERFLKHSYKYKIPIMAQISHAIKAFKFMYDFRNSNKNLNKNTAI
;
A
#
# COMPACT_ATOMS: atom_id res chain seq x y z
N ASN A 1 27.31 26.27 -5.19
CA ASN A 1 26.70 27.16 -6.22
C ASN A 1 25.18 27.08 -6.27
N VAL A 2 24.52 26.09 -5.63
CA VAL A 2 23.06 25.88 -5.68
C VAL A 2 22.23 27.15 -5.46
N LEU A 3 22.50 27.92 -4.39
CA LEU A 3 21.78 29.17 -4.10
C LEU A 3 21.80 30.17 -5.26
N GLN A 4 22.94 30.32 -5.93
CA GLN A 4 23.06 31.22 -7.07
C GLN A 4 22.20 30.71 -8.25
N ILE A 5 22.21 29.40 -8.51
CA ILE A 5 21.38 28.76 -9.54
C ILE A 5 19.88 28.96 -9.24
N VAL A 6 19.46 28.87 -7.96
CA VAL A 6 18.08 29.15 -7.55
C VAL A 6 17.72 30.61 -7.84
N LYS A 7 18.58 31.57 -7.45
CA LYS A 7 18.38 33.01 -7.73
C LYS A 7 18.25 33.28 -9.22
N ASP A 8 19.10 32.68 -10.05
CA ASP A 8 19.08 32.87 -11.50
C ASP A 8 17.88 32.18 -12.17
N SER A 9 17.42 31.04 -11.64
CA SER A 9 16.21 30.36 -12.10
C SER A 9 14.95 31.20 -11.83
N VAL A 10 14.87 31.81 -10.65
CA VAL A 10 13.77 32.73 -10.30
C VAL A 10 13.78 33.95 -11.22
N LYS A 11 14.95 34.57 -11.48
CA LYS A 11 15.07 35.68 -12.44
C LYS A 11 14.59 35.32 -13.85
N LYS A 12 14.77 34.06 -14.25
CA LYS A 12 14.28 33.53 -15.54
C LYS A 12 12.80 33.12 -15.52
N GLY A 13 12.09 33.25 -14.40
CA GLY A 13 10.67 32.96 -14.29
C GLY A 13 10.31 31.47 -14.19
N VAL A 14 11.28 30.61 -13.81
CA VAL A 14 11.04 29.19 -13.55
C VAL A 14 9.97 29.02 -12.46
N LYS A 15 9.04 28.07 -12.66
CA LYS A 15 7.90 27.83 -11.75
C LYS A 15 8.14 26.74 -10.72
N GLY A 16 8.97 25.76 -11.04
CA GLY A 16 9.29 24.64 -10.17
C GLY A 16 10.79 24.35 -10.21
N ILE A 17 11.39 24.13 -9.03
CA ILE A 17 12.80 23.74 -8.89
C ILE A 17 12.85 22.47 -8.04
N ILE A 18 13.62 21.49 -8.49
CA ILE A 18 13.94 20.30 -7.70
C ILE A 18 15.43 20.41 -7.35
N ILE A 19 15.73 20.42 -6.06
CA ILE A 19 17.11 20.49 -5.58
C ILE A 19 17.48 19.09 -5.08
N GLU A 20 18.13 18.32 -5.95
CA GLU A 20 18.62 16.98 -5.59
C GLU A 20 19.80 17.08 -4.61
N THR A 21 20.65 18.09 -4.79
CA THR A 21 21.89 18.29 -4.04
C THR A 21 21.68 18.21 -2.52
N ALA A 22 22.49 17.39 -1.85
CA ALA A 22 22.63 17.33 -0.40
C ALA A 22 23.71 18.33 0.09
N GLY A 23 24.02 18.31 1.38
CA GLY A 23 24.93 19.23 2.05
C GLY A 23 24.27 20.50 2.57
N PHE A 24 23.05 20.41 3.10
CA PHE A 24 22.27 21.53 3.66
C PHE A 24 22.05 21.37 5.17
N ALA A 25 20.84 21.64 5.68
CA ALA A 25 20.55 21.63 7.11
C ALA A 25 20.75 20.26 7.77
N GLU A 26 20.65 19.17 7.01
CA GLU A 26 20.91 17.81 7.49
C GLU A 26 22.36 17.59 7.94
N THR A 27 23.29 18.44 7.51
CA THR A 27 24.69 18.37 7.97
C THR A 27 24.91 18.94 9.37
N GLY A 28 23.99 19.78 9.85
CA GLY A 28 24.16 20.57 11.08
C GLY A 28 25.24 21.66 11.02
N ILE A 29 25.92 21.85 9.88
CA ILE A 29 26.97 22.86 9.72
C ILE A 29 26.32 24.21 9.44
N GLU A 30 26.57 25.20 10.31
CA GLU A 30 25.90 26.51 10.30
C GLU A 30 25.90 27.20 8.93
N LYS A 31 27.03 27.14 8.19
CA LYS A 31 27.13 27.71 6.84
C LYS A 31 26.10 27.10 5.87
N PHE A 32 25.90 25.79 5.92
CA PHE A 32 24.99 25.08 5.02
C PHE A 32 23.52 25.22 5.44
N VAL A 33 23.27 25.31 6.75
CA VAL A 33 21.96 25.69 7.31
C VAL A 33 21.54 27.06 6.79
N LYS A 34 22.41 28.07 6.89
CA LYS A 34 22.14 29.44 6.42
C LYS A 34 21.83 29.50 4.92
N ILE A 35 22.54 28.71 4.11
CA ILE A 35 22.26 28.63 2.67
C ILE A 35 20.85 28.06 2.43
N GLN A 36 20.43 27.06 3.20
CA GLN A 36 19.08 26.52 3.11
C GLN A 36 18.02 27.57 3.49
N GLU A 37 18.25 28.32 4.57
CA GLU A 37 17.35 29.40 5.01
C GLU A 37 17.18 30.48 3.94
N GLU A 38 18.26 30.86 3.23
CA GLU A 38 18.15 31.77 2.08
C GLU A 38 17.28 31.20 0.96
N ILE A 39 17.36 29.89 0.68
CA ILE A 39 16.51 29.22 -0.31
C ILE A 39 15.05 29.20 0.15
N GLU A 40 14.79 28.95 1.44
CA GLU A 40 13.45 29.01 2.03
C GLU A 40 12.83 30.42 1.87
N ILE A 41 13.62 31.48 2.09
CA ILE A 41 13.17 32.86 1.88
C ILE A 41 12.83 33.10 0.41
N ILE A 42 13.66 32.64 -0.52
CA ILE A 42 13.38 32.79 -1.96
C ILE A 42 12.07 32.08 -2.33
N ALA A 43 11.86 30.84 -1.86
CA ALA A 43 10.62 30.10 -2.13
C ALA A 43 9.37 30.84 -1.61
N LYS A 44 9.46 31.49 -0.45
CA LYS A 44 8.34 32.25 0.14
C LYS A 44 8.08 33.60 -0.53
N THR A 45 9.12 34.25 -1.07
CA THR A 45 9.05 35.64 -1.56
C THR A 45 8.93 35.75 -3.08
N SER A 46 9.01 34.63 -3.80
CA SER A 46 8.93 34.59 -5.26
C SER A 46 7.87 33.60 -5.74
N ASN A 47 7.52 33.67 -7.02
CA ASN A 47 6.49 32.81 -7.63
C ASN A 47 7.09 31.49 -8.15
N VAL A 48 7.85 30.80 -7.30
CA VAL A 48 8.48 29.51 -7.57
C VAL A 48 8.11 28.52 -6.47
N ARG A 49 7.96 27.24 -6.82
CA ARG A 49 7.85 26.14 -5.85
C ARG A 49 9.11 25.28 -5.85
N ILE A 50 9.53 24.80 -4.68
CA ILE A 50 10.79 24.05 -4.52
C ILE A 50 10.56 22.72 -3.79
N ILE A 51 10.99 21.62 -4.41
CA ILE A 51 11.11 20.30 -3.77
C ILE A 51 12.57 20.08 -3.37
N GLY A 52 12.79 19.50 -2.18
CA GLY A 52 14.12 19.27 -1.61
C GLY A 52 14.51 20.31 -0.54
N PRO A 53 15.81 20.68 -0.42
CA PRO A 53 16.97 20.00 -1.02
C PRO A 53 17.14 18.57 -0.50
N ASN A 54 18.22 17.88 -0.89
CA ASN A 54 18.53 16.53 -0.45
C ASN A 54 17.38 15.55 -0.74
N CYS A 55 16.96 15.53 -2.00
CA CYS A 55 15.91 14.64 -2.48
C CYS A 55 16.41 13.88 -3.72
N VAL A 56 15.62 12.93 -4.21
CA VAL A 56 15.81 12.28 -5.51
C VAL A 56 14.86 12.91 -6.56
N GLY A 57 13.91 13.74 -6.12
CA GLY A 57 12.93 14.41 -6.96
C GLY A 57 11.65 13.59 -7.15
N VAL A 58 11.10 13.64 -8.37
CA VAL A 58 9.77 13.11 -8.69
C VAL A 58 9.78 12.20 -9.91
N THR A 59 8.89 11.22 -9.90
CA THR A 59 8.65 10.30 -11.00
C THR A 59 7.16 10.14 -11.20
N ASN A 60 6.72 10.24 -12.46
CA ASN A 60 5.38 9.89 -12.89
C ASN A 60 5.49 8.75 -13.91
N PHE A 61 4.99 7.58 -13.52
CA PHE A 61 5.09 6.35 -14.29
C PHE A 61 4.12 6.32 -15.48
N ASN A 62 3.01 7.05 -15.40
CA ASN A 62 1.98 7.06 -16.44
C ASN A 62 2.41 7.86 -17.67
N ASN A 63 3.16 8.96 -17.47
CA ASN A 63 3.69 9.77 -18.57
C ASN A 63 5.19 9.59 -18.80
N LYS A 64 5.83 8.67 -18.08
CA LYS A 64 7.28 8.38 -18.14
C LYS A 64 8.15 9.62 -17.91
N PHE A 65 7.70 10.53 -17.06
CA PHE A 65 8.50 11.68 -16.62
C PHE A 65 9.24 11.33 -15.34
N THR A 66 10.54 11.61 -15.29
CA THR A 66 11.33 11.48 -14.07
C THR A 66 12.38 12.58 -13.98
N THR A 67 12.72 12.97 -12.76
CA THR A 67 13.89 13.80 -12.48
C THR A 67 15.02 13.02 -11.80
N SER A 68 14.89 11.69 -11.71
CA SER A 68 15.88 10.77 -11.15
C SER A 68 16.34 9.74 -12.18
N GLU A 69 17.39 8.99 -11.85
CA GLU A 69 17.98 7.94 -12.69
C GLU A 69 17.10 6.66 -12.74
N ILE A 70 15.92 6.76 -13.37
CA ILE A 70 15.00 5.62 -13.54
C ILE A 70 14.99 5.17 -14.99
N ASN A 71 15.17 3.86 -15.18
CA ASN A 71 14.94 3.22 -16.46
C ASN A 71 13.48 2.72 -16.54
N PHE A 72 12.63 3.46 -17.26
CA PHE A 72 11.23 3.09 -17.43
C PHE A 72 11.03 1.76 -18.18
N ASP A 73 11.96 1.35 -19.05
CA ASP A 73 11.85 0.09 -19.78
C ASP A 73 12.03 -1.14 -18.88
N GLN A 74 12.64 -0.94 -17.71
CA GLN A 74 12.79 -1.95 -16.68
C GLN A 74 11.75 -1.82 -15.55
N SER A 75 10.98 -0.74 -15.55
CA SER A 75 9.91 -0.53 -14.57
C SER A 75 8.61 -1.20 -15.00
N LEU A 76 7.71 -1.44 -14.04
CA LEU A 76 6.34 -1.81 -14.37
C LEU A 76 5.64 -0.64 -15.06
N GLU A 77 4.85 -0.94 -16.09
CA GLU A 77 3.90 0.04 -16.62
C GLU A 77 3.00 0.54 -15.47
N GLY A 78 2.68 1.84 -15.52
CA GLY A 78 2.10 2.58 -14.39
C GLY A 78 0.94 1.88 -13.68
N GLY A 79 0.81 2.16 -12.39
CA GLY A 79 -0.31 1.73 -11.57
C GLY A 79 -1.01 2.91 -10.91
N THR A 80 -1.68 2.66 -9.79
CA THR A 80 -2.55 3.65 -9.13
C THR A 80 -2.13 3.96 -7.69
N ILE A 81 -0.94 3.51 -7.27
CA ILE A 81 -0.39 3.76 -5.94
C ILE A 81 0.61 4.91 -6.04
N SER A 82 0.48 5.94 -5.23
CA SER A 82 1.45 7.03 -5.17
C SER A 82 2.17 7.06 -3.84
N ILE A 83 3.48 7.28 -3.86
CA ILE A 83 4.31 7.37 -2.65
C ILE A 83 4.86 8.78 -2.44
N ILE A 84 4.66 9.28 -1.22
CA ILE A 84 5.35 10.45 -0.68
C ILE A 84 6.41 9.93 0.31
N ALA A 85 7.68 10.23 0.07
CA ALA A 85 8.78 9.83 0.93
C ALA A 85 9.60 11.05 1.38
N GLN A 86 9.78 11.20 2.69
CA GLN A 86 10.66 12.25 3.23
C GLN A 86 12.16 11.93 3.08
N SER A 87 12.53 10.67 2.84
CA SER A 87 13.91 10.26 2.54
C SER A 87 14.15 10.08 1.04
N GLY A 88 15.25 10.64 0.53
CA GLY A 88 15.63 10.56 -0.89
C GLY A 88 15.98 9.14 -1.35
N VAL A 89 16.89 8.45 -0.64
CA VAL A 89 17.41 7.11 -1.01
C VAL A 89 16.28 6.09 -1.16
N LEU A 90 15.22 6.24 -0.36
CA LEU A 90 14.05 5.38 -0.42
C LEU A 90 13.28 5.48 -1.74
N GLY A 91 13.31 6.63 -2.43
CA GLY A 91 12.64 6.80 -3.73
C GLY A 91 13.13 5.81 -4.78
N ASN A 92 14.42 5.81 -5.07
CA ASN A 92 14.99 4.91 -6.10
C ASN A 92 14.89 3.44 -5.70
N ILE A 93 15.19 3.11 -4.43
CA ILE A 93 15.11 1.73 -3.94
C ILE A 93 13.69 1.19 -4.04
N PHE A 94 12.66 1.97 -3.70
CA PHE A 94 11.29 1.50 -3.82
C PHE A 94 10.85 1.32 -5.25
N ILE A 95 11.37 2.09 -6.19
CA ILE A 95 11.01 1.94 -7.60
C ILE A 95 11.61 0.63 -8.15
N GLU A 96 12.88 0.36 -7.85
CA GLU A 96 13.49 -0.94 -8.18
C GLU A 96 12.76 -2.10 -7.48
N TRP A 97 12.54 -2.00 -6.17
CA TRP A 97 11.91 -3.04 -5.39
C TRP A 97 10.45 -3.29 -5.82
N SER A 98 9.69 -2.24 -6.14
CA SER A 98 8.31 -2.34 -6.64
C SER A 98 8.20 -3.18 -7.91
N THR A 99 9.21 -3.11 -8.78
CA THR A 99 9.29 -3.92 -10.00
C THR A 99 9.41 -5.41 -9.66
N SER A 100 10.21 -5.75 -8.65
CA SER A 100 10.36 -7.13 -8.16
C SER A 100 9.07 -7.65 -7.51
N GLN A 101 8.37 -6.80 -6.76
CA GLN A 101 7.15 -7.14 -6.02
C GLN A 101 5.85 -6.95 -6.83
N LYS A 102 5.96 -6.52 -8.09
CA LYS A 102 4.79 -6.27 -8.96
C LYS A 102 3.82 -5.20 -8.41
N ILE A 103 4.38 -4.19 -7.74
CA ILE A 103 3.65 -3.03 -7.23
C ILE A 103 3.65 -1.95 -8.32
N GLY A 104 2.47 -1.61 -8.84
CA GLY A 104 2.33 -0.56 -9.85
C GLY A 104 2.22 0.83 -9.21
N PHE A 105 3.28 1.62 -9.31
CA PHE A 105 3.24 3.03 -8.91
C PHE A 105 2.65 3.92 -9.99
N SER A 106 1.89 4.93 -9.57
CA SER A 106 1.46 6.08 -10.37
C SER A 106 2.52 7.17 -10.29
N LYS A 107 2.86 7.59 -9.07
CA LYS A 107 3.85 8.64 -8.79
C LYS A 107 4.74 8.29 -7.61
N ALA A 108 6.00 8.66 -7.69
CA ALA A 108 6.93 8.64 -6.57
C ALA A 108 7.47 10.04 -6.34
N ILE A 109 7.36 10.54 -5.11
CA ILE A 109 7.76 11.88 -4.72
C ILE A 109 8.70 11.77 -3.52
N THR A 110 9.92 12.26 -3.66
CA THR A 110 10.85 12.41 -2.54
C THR A 110 11.00 13.87 -2.16
N LEU A 111 10.80 14.18 -0.88
CA LEU A 111 10.69 15.56 -0.41
C LEU A 111 11.99 16.13 0.16
N GLY A 112 12.88 15.28 0.66
CA GLY A 112 14.11 15.70 1.33
C GLY A 112 13.84 16.62 2.52
N ASN A 113 14.56 17.75 2.58
CA ASN A 113 14.53 18.67 3.72
C ASN A 113 13.27 19.56 3.80
N LYS A 114 12.45 19.59 2.74
CA LYS A 114 11.17 20.33 2.69
C LYS A 114 11.34 21.83 2.97
N VAL A 115 12.10 22.52 2.13
CA VAL A 115 12.26 23.98 2.22
C VAL A 115 11.00 24.75 1.81
N ASP A 116 10.16 24.13 0.98
CA ASP A 116 8.89 24.69 0.54
C ASP A 116 7.83 23.60 0.40
N VAL A 117 7.89 22.79 -0.67
CA VAL A 117 6.92 21.72 -0.89
C VAL A 117 7.10 20.62 0.15
N ASP A 118 6.01 20.23 0.81
CA ASP A 118 6.00 19.19 1.84
C ASP A 118 4.90 18.14 1.60
N GLU A 119 4.77 17.20 2.55
CA GLU A 119 3.77 16.13 2.51
C GLU A 119 2.33 16.62 2.41
N ILE A 120 2.01 17.80 2.94
CA ILE A 120 0.65 18.33 2.93
C ILE A 120 0.31 18.81 1.52
N ASP A 121 1.23 19.51 0.87
CA ASP A 121 1.05 19.96 -0.52
C ASP A 121 0.90 18.76 -1.46
N MET A 122 1.67 17.69 -1.22
CA MET A 122 1.58 16.46 -2.01
C MET A 122 0.32 15.66 -1.72
N LEU A 123 -0.17 15.63 -0.48
CA LEU A 123 -1.47 15.03 -0.16
C LEU A 123 -2.60 15.79 -0.87
N GLU A 124 -2.57 17.12 -0.88
CA GLU A 124 -3.56 17.95 -1.58
C GLU A 124 -3.53 17.72 -3.10
N TYR A 125 -2.34 17.65 -3.69
CA TYR A 125 -2.18 17.29 -5.10
C TYR A 125 -2.72 15.88 -5.41
N LEU A 126 -2.27 14.86 -4.68
CA LEU A 126 -2.61 13.47 -4.94
C LEU A 126 -4.08 13.14 -4.65
N GLU A 127 -4.74 13.89 -3.77
CA GLU A 127 -6.18 13.75 -3.53
C GLU A 127 -6.99 14.06 -4.81
N THR A 128 -6.56 15.04 -5.60
CA THR A 128 -7.25 15.44 -6.84
C THR A 128 -6.74 14.72 -8.09
N ASP A 129 -5.59 14.05 -8.01
CA ASP A 129 -4.97 13.34 -9.12
C ASP A 129 -5.74 12.06 -9.51
N THR A 130 -6.32 12.05 -10.71
CA THR A 130 -7.17 10.93 -11.20
C THR A 130 -6.41 9.62 -11.39
N ASP A 131 -5.09 9.71 -11.52
CA ASP A 131 -4.20 8.56 -11.70
C ASP A 131 -3.84 7.87 -10.37
N THR A 132 -4.14 8.50 -9.24
CA THR A 132 -3.83 7.99 -7.90
C THR A 132 -5.12 7.51 -7.23
N ASN A 133 -5.17 6.24 -6.87
CA ASN A 133 -6.25 5.64 -6.08
C ASN A 133 -5.85 5.40 -4.63
N VAL A 134 -4.55 5.21 -4.35
CA VAL A 134 -4.03 4.92 -3.01
C VAL A 134 -2.80 5.76 -2.78
N ILE A 135 -2.74 6.44 -1.63
CA ILE A 135 -1.59 7.25 -1.24
C ILE A 135 -0.82 6.50 -0.15
N THR A 136 0.48 6.42 -0.28
CA THR A 136 1.39 5.90 0.75
C THR A 136 2.34 7.00 1.19
N VAL A 137 2.60 7.11 2.48
CA VAL A 137 3.44 8.17 3.06
C VAL A 137 4.46 7.57 4.00
N TYR A 138 5.74 7.68 3.66
CA TYR A 138 6.84 7.50 4.59
C TYR A 138 7.08 8.81 5.34
N LEU A 139 6.75 8.83 6.63
CA LEU A 139 6.68 10.03 7.45
C LEU A 139 7.67 9.98 8.61
N GLU A 140 8.60 10.93 8.65
CA GLU A 140 9.53 11.14 9.77
C GLU A 140 8.98 12.21 10.73
N GLY A 141 8.52 13.32 10.17
CA GLY A 141 7.89 14.41 10.92
C GLY A 141 7.21 15.44 10.03
N VAL A 142 6.36 16.27 10.64
CA VAL A 142 5.57 17.30 9.95
C VAL A 142 5.87 18.66 10.54
N LYS A 143 6.15 19.65 9.67
CA LYS A 143 6.40 21.05 10.08
C LYS A 143 5.08 21.80 10.34
N ARG A 144 4.07 21.60 9.48
CA ARG A 144 2.79 22.33 9.51
C ARG A 144 1.65 21.51 10.15
N GLY A 145 1.79 21.16 11.43
CA GLY A 145 0.85 20.30 12.17
C GLY A 145 -0.64 20.66 12.04
N PRO A 146 -1.07 21.92 12.30
CA PRO A 146 -2.47 22.31 12.14
C PRO A 146 -3.00 22.11 10.71
N LYS A 147 -2.16 22.37 9.70
CA LYS A 147 -2.54 22.18 8.30
C LYS A 147 -2.63 20.70 7.92
N LEU A 148 -1.83 19.84 8.54
CA LEU A 148 -1.99 18.38 8.42
C LEU A 148 -3.39 17.95 8.86
N LEU A 149 -3.88 18.44 10.00
CA LEU A 149 -5.23 18.11 10.48
C LEU A 149 -6.32 18.59 9.50
N GLU A 150 -6.15 19.76 8.88
CA GLU A 150 -7.08 20.26 7.88
C GLU A 150 -7.11 19.38 6.62
N ILE A 151 -5.95 18.95 6.11
CA ILE A 151 -5.92 18.13 4.90
C ILE A 151 -6.45 16.73 5.18
N LEU A 152 -6.07 16.08 6.30
CA LEU A 152 -6.51 14.73 6.63
C LEU A 152 -8.04 14.60 6.71
N LYS A 153 -8.74 15.67 7.13
CA LYS A 153 -10.22 15.74 7.13
C LYS A 153 -10.86 15.69 5.75
N LYS A 154 -10.14 16.11 4.72
CA LYS A 154 -10.63 16.28 3.35
C LYS A 154 -10.28 15.10 2.44
N LEU A 155 -9.36 14.23 2.86
CA LEU A 155 -8.91 13.11 2.04
C LEU A 155 -10.04 12.10 1.88
N THR A 156 -10.33 11.76 0.63
CA THR A 156 -11.34 10.74 0.27
C THR A 156 -10.69 9.46 -0.22
N LYS A 157 -9.38 9.48 -0.50
CA LYS A 157 -8.59 8.31 -0.89
C LYS A 157 -7.97 7.62 0.32
N PRO A 158 -7.78 6.28 0.28
CA PRO A 158 -7.04 5.58 1.32
C PRO A 158 -5.58 6.07 1.36
N VAL A 159 -5.13 6.42 2.56
CA VAL A 159 -3.77 6.87 2.85
C VAL A 159 -3.13 5.94 3.87
N LEU A 160 -2.06 5.26 3.46
CA LEU A 160 -1.27 4.39 4.33
C LEU A 160 -0.02 5.16 4.79
N ILE A 161 0.20 5.25 6.10
CA ILE A 161 1.29 6.02 6.68
C ILE A 161 2.23 5.10 7.46
N LEU A 162 3.48 5.05 7.01
CA LEU A 162 4.58 4.49 7.78
C LEU A 162 5.28 5.61 8.57
N LYS A 163 4.90 5.76 9.84
CA LYS A 163 5.50 6.76 10.75
C LYS A 163 6.73 6.17 11.46
N ASN A 164 7.89 6.77 11.20
CA ASN A 164 9.15 6.42 11.86
C ASN A 164 9.45 7.29 13.08
N GLY A 165 10.48 6.92 13.85
CA GLY A 165 10.85 7.64 15.08
C GLY A 165 9.82 7.50 16.20
N ARG A 166 9.23 6.31 16.29
CA ARG A 166 8.16 5.98 17.25
C ARG A 166 8.67 5.84 18.67
N SER A 167 9.89 5.34 18.81
CA SER A 167 10.59 5.21 20.08
C SER A 167 11.45 6.44 20.34
N GLU A 168 11.85 6.64 21.60
CA GLU A 168 12.78 7.71 21.96
C GLU A 168 14.10 7.62 21.17
N ILE A 169 14.63 6.41 21.02
CA ILE A 169 15.86 6.14 20.25
C ILE A 169 15.64 6.50 18.77
N GLY A 170 14.53 6.07 18.17
CA GLY A 170 14.23 6.38 16.78
C GLY A 170 13.98 7.88 16.55
N SER A 171 13.29 8.55 17.46
CA SER A 171 13.05 9.99 17.42
C SER A 171 14.37 10.77 17.46
N LYS A 172 15.30 10.39 18.36
CA LYS A 172 16.66 10.93 18.41
C LYS A 172 17.43 10.68 17.10
N ALA A 173 17.31 9.48 16.53
CA ALA A 173 17.97 9.16 15.26
C ALA A 173 17.47 10.02 14.09
N ILE A 174 16.16 10.28 13.99
CA ILE A 174 15.59 11.19 12.98
C ILE A 174 16.15 12.60 13.15
N LYS A 175 16.22 13.09 14.39
CA LYS A 175 16.78 14.42 14.68
C LYS A 175 18.21 14.56 14.17
N SER A 176 19.04 13.52 14.33
CA SER A 176 20.41 13.52 13.81
C SER A 176 20.48 13.31 12.29
N HIS A 177 19.51 12.62 11.69
CA HIS A 177 19.50 12.28 10.26
C HIS A 177 19.02 13.43 9.37
N THR A 178 17.91 14.08 9.71
CA THR A 178 17.30 15.14 8.88
C THR A 178 17.30 16.51 9.55
N GLY A 179 17.80 16.62 10.79
CA GLY A 179 17.68 17.85 11.58
C GLY A 179 16.25 18.16 12.03
N SER A 180 15.28 17.31 11.68
CA SER A 180 13.86 17.53 11.97
C SER A 180 13.48 16.99 13.35
N ILE A 181 12.54 17.66 14.02
CA ILE A 181 12.01 17.18 15.29
C ILE A 181 10.95 16.12 14.99
N ALA A 182 11.25 14.87 15.32
CA ALA A 182 10.25 13.82 15.33
C ALA A 182 9.22 14.12 16.44
N GLY A 183 8.02 14.55 16.05
CA GLY A 183 6.93 14.82 16.98
C GLY A 183 6.47 13.56 17.73
N ASP A 184 5.76 13.76 18.85
CA ASP A 184 5.30 12.67 19.73
C ASP A 184 4.43 11.64 18.98
N ASP A 185 4.87 10.39 18.99
CA ASP A 185 4.19 9.30 18.29
C ASP A 185 2.76 9.06 18.80
N LYS A 186 2.48 9.31 20.08
CA LYS A 186 1.13 9.16 20.65
C LYS A 186 0.16 10.16 20.05
N ILE A 187 0.63 11.37 19.72
CA ILE A 187 -0.17 12.39 19.05
C ILE A 187 -0.48 11.93 17.63
N TYR A 188 0.51 11.46 16.87
CA TYR A 188 0.28 10.90 15.53
C TYR A 188 -0.68 9.72 15.54
N GLU A 189 -0.51 8.78 16.48
CA GLU A 189 -1.40 7.63 16.64
C GLU A 189 -2.85 8.06 16.87
N THR A 190 -3.06 9.05 17.73
CA THR A 190 -4.39 9.60 18.02
C THR A 190 -4.98 10.27 16.77
N ILE A 191 -4.20 11.09 16.08
CA ILE A 191 -4.62 11.79 14.85
C ILE A 191 -5.01 10.79 13.76
N PHE A 192 -4.19 9.77 13.51
CA PHE A 192 -4.47 8.79 12.46
C PHE A 192 -5.72 7.97 12.77
N LYS A 193 -6.00 7.67 14.04
CA LYS A 193 -7.23 7.00 14.46
C LYS A 193 -8.49 7.86 14.35
N GLN A 194 -8.36 9.18 14.36
CA GLN A 194 -9.51 10.11 14.28
C GLN A 194 -10.13 10.17 12.88
N TYR A 195 -9.34 9.96 11.83
CA TYR A 195 -9.78 10.14 10.45
C TYR A 195 -9.88 8.80 9.73
N SER A 196 -11.06 8.55 9.17
CA SER A 196 -11.26 7.39 8.32
C SER A 196 -10.43 7.48 7.05
N GLY A 197 -9.95 6.34 6.55
CA GLY A 197 -9.10 6.31 5.37
C GLY A 197 -7.63 6.59 5.66
N ILE A 198 -7.27 7.00 6.88
CA ILE A 198 -5.89 7.20 7.30
C ILE A 198 -5.45 6.01 8.14
N TYR A 199 -4.52 5.23 7.61
CA TYR A 199 -4.14 3.96 8.19
C TYR A 199 -2.65 3.91 8.49
N ARG A 200 -2.32 3.58 9.74
CA ARG A 200 -0.95 3.35 10.15
C ARG A 200 -0.50 1.92 9.84
N VAL A 201 0.68 1.81 9.23
CA VAL A 201 1.38 0.55 8.93
C VAL A 201 2.74 0.54 9.62
N ASN A 202 3.33 -0.65 9.82
CA ASN A 202 4.53 -0.82 10.64
C ASN A 202 5.83 -0.96 9.85
N ASP A 203 5.75 -1.41 8.60
CA ASP A 203 6.90 -1.53 7.70
C ASP A 203 6.49 -1.38 6.23
N PHE A 204 7.47 -1.41 5.33
CA PHE A 204 7.24 -1.25 3.89
C PHE A 204 6.52 -2.44 3.27
N TYR A 205 6.76 -3.67 3.74
CA TYR A 205 6.06 -4.85 3.21
C TYR A 205 4.58 -4.74 3.53
N GLU A 206 4.24 -4.41 4.79
CA GLU A 206 2.86 -4.16 5.20
C GLU A 206 2.21 -3.03 4.39
N MET A 207 2.93 -1.92 4.23
CA MET A 207 2.44 -0.75 3.49
C MET A 207 2.03 -1.11 2.06
N PHE A 208 2.91 -1.79 1.31
CA PHE A 208 2.63 -2.06 -0.10
C PHE A 208 1.78 -3.29 -0.33
N ASP A 209 1.83 -4.29 0.56
CA ASP A 209 0.87 -5.40 0.53
C ASP A 209 -0.55 -4.84 0.64
N ILE A 210 -0.82 -3.98 1.63
CA ILE A 210 -2.13 -3.37 1.82
C ILE A 210 -2.46 -2.39 0.67
N ALA A 211 -1.49 -1.59 0.20
CA ALA A 211 -1.73 -0.66 -0.91
C ALA A 211 -2.14 -1.39 -2.19
N GLN A 212 -1.51 -2.53 -2.49
CA GLN A 212 -1.84 -3.34 -3.65
C GLN A 212 -3.26 -3.92 -3.56
N VAL A 213 -3.71 -4.30 -2.36
CA VAL A 213 -5.10 -4.75 -2.15
C VAL A 213 -6.06 -3.60 -2.46
N PHE A 214 -5.90 -2.42 -1.86
CA PHE A 214 -6.74 -1.25 -2.16
C PHE A 214 -6.75 -0.88 -3.65
N ALA A 215 -5.60 -1.00 -4.32
CA ALA A 215 -5.46 -0.63 -5.72
C ALA A 215 -6.13 -1.61 -6.69
N THR A 216 -6.32 -2.88 -6.30
CA THR A 216 -6.71 -3.94 -7.25
C THR A 216 -8.01 -4.66 -6.92
N GLN A 217 -8.47 -4.56 -5.67
CA GLN A 217 -9.63 -5.29 -5.15
C GLN A 217 -10.82 -4.37 -4.81
N PRO A 218 -12.06 -4.84 -4.98
CA PRO A 218 -13.24 -4.10 -4.54
C PRO A 218 -13.34 -4.03 -3.01
N LEU A 219 -14.00 -3.01 -2.47
CA LEU A 219 -14.22 -2.91 -1.01
C LEU A 219 -15.20 -3.99 -0.53
N PRO A 220 -14.90 -4.74 0.56
CA PRO A 220 -15.79 -5.76 1.10
C PRO A 220 -17.12 -5.15 1.58
N LYS A 221 -18.23 -5.89 1.48
CA LYS A 221 -19.57 -5.41 1.89
C LYS A 221 -19.81 -5.46 3.39
N GLY A 222 -19.10 -6.35 4.06
CA GLY A 222 -19.21 -6.64 5.48
C GLY A 222 -17.89 -7.19 6.03
N LYS A 223 -18.00 -7.87 7.18
CA LYS A 223 -16.87 -8.37 7.96
C LYS A 223 -16.61 -9.87 7.77
N ASN A 224 -17.44 -10.56 6.99
CA ASN A 224 -17.43 -12.02 6.93
C ASN A 224 -16.41 -12.51 5.90
N ILE A 225 -15.32 -13.09 6.40
CA ILE A 225 -14.20 -13.58 5.60
C ILE A 225 -14.34 -15.10 5.42
N ALA A 226 -14.30 -15.56 4.18
CA ALA A 226 -14.11 -16.97 3.87
C ALA A 226 -12.63 -17.28 3.62
N ILE A 227 -12.19 -18.47 4.02
CA ILE A 227 -10.83 -18.94 3.77
C ILE A 227 -10.90 -20.21 2.92
N ILE A 228 -10.13 -20.24 1.83
CA ILE A 228 -9.78 -21.46 1.11
C ILE A 228 -8.29 -21.69 1.33
N THR A 229 -7.91 -22.86 1.84
CA THR A 229 -6.50 -23.17 2.13
C THR A 229 -6.11 -24.55 1.61
N SER A 230 -4.84 -24.72 1.23
CA SER A 230 -4.22 -26.05 1.07
C SER A 230 -3.53 -26.55 2.35
N SER A 231 -3.66 -25.80 3.45
CA SER A 231 -3.05 -26.09 4.75
C SER A 231 -3.95 -25.61 5.89
N GLY A 232 -4.55 -26.54 6.62
CA GLY A 232 -5.39 -26.24 7.78
C GLY A 232 -4.67 -25.45 8.88
N SER A 233 -3.38 -25.70 9.14
CA SER A 233 -2.62 -24.96 10.17
C SER A 233 -2.48 -23.47 9.84
N LEU A 234 -2.26 -23.12 8.57
CA LEU A 234 -2.26 -21.72 8.14
C LEU A 234 -3.68 -21.13 8.14
N GLY A 235 -4.70 -21.94 7.90
CA GLY A 235 -6.10 -21.54 8.08
C GLY A 235 -6.42 -21.14 9.52
N ILE A 236 -5.89 -21.88 10.52
CA ILE A 236 -6.03 -21.55 11.95
C ILE A 236 -5.36 -20.22 12.26
N LEU A 237 -4.13 -19.98 11.78
CA LEU A 237 -3.46 -18.68 11.96
C LEU A 237 -4.27 -17.52 11.37
N ALA A 238 -4.96 -17.74 10.25
CA ALA A 238 -5.84 -16.73 9.68
C ALA A 238 -7.10 -16.50 10.53
N CYS A 239 -7.65 -17.52 11.19
CA CYS A 239 -8.76 -17.35 12.14
C CYS A 239 -8.36 -16.47 13.32
N ASP A 240 -7.20 -16.71 13.92
CA ASP A 240 -6.70 -15.92 15.05
C ASP A 240 -6.57 -14.44 14.67
N GLU A 241 -6.04 -14.16 13.47
CA GLU A 241 -5.91 -12.79 12.96
C GLU A 241 -7.27 -12.14 12.63
N ILE A 242 -8.24 -12.91 12.11
CA ILE A 242 -9.61 -12.43 11.86
C ILE A 242 -10.25 -11.98 13.16
N GLU A 243 -10.16 -12.81 14.22
CA GLU A 243 -10.71 -12.49 15.54
C GLU A 243 -9.99 -11.29 16.17
N ARG A 244 -8.64 -11.27 16.13
CA ARG A 244 -7.81 -10.18 16.66
C ARG A 244 -8.17 -8.81 16.07
N LEU A 245 -8.66 -8.76 14.83
CA LEU A 245 -9.02 -7.55 14.12
C LEU A 245 -10.54 -7.27 14.08
N ASP A 246 -11.34 -7.98 14.88
CA ASP A 246 -12.80 -7.81 14.96
C ASP A 246 -13.49 -7.95 13.58
N LEU A 247 -12.96 -8.88 12.77
CA LEU A 247 -13.62 -9.44 11.60
C LEU A 247 -14.32 -10.74 12.00
N LYS A 248 -15.04 -11.37 11.07
CA LYS A 248 -15.77 -12.61 11.33
C LYS A 248 -15.38 -13.68 10.33
N LEU A 249 -15.23 -14.90 10.81
CA LEU A 249 -15.18 -16.05 9.93
C LEU A 249 -16.60 -16.29 9.39
N ALA A 250 -16.76 -16.28 8.06
CA ALA A 250 -18.05 -16.46 7.41
C ALA A 250 -18.68 -17.83 7.75
N VAL A 251 -19.97 -17.85 8.05
CA VAL A 251 -20.75 -19.08 8.21
C VAL A 251 -21.36 -19.42 6.85
N LEU A 252 -20.83 -20.46 6.21
CA LEU A 252 -21.28 -20.87 4.88
C LEU A 252 -22.69 -21.47 4.93
N ASN A 253 -23.49 -21.18 3.91
CA ASN A 253 -24.80 -21.78 3.73
C ASN A 253 -24.69 -23.28 3.45
N GLU A 254 -25.72 -24.04 3.81
CA GLU A 254 -25.76 -25.50 3.58
C GLU A 254 -25.60 -25.84 2.09
N GLN A 255 -26.22 -25.06 1.20
CA GLN A 255 -26.09 -25.22 -0.25
C GLN A 255 -24.63 -25.08 -0.71
N THR A 256 -23.89 -24.11 -0.19
CA THR A 256 -22.46 -23.89 -0.49
C THR A 256 -21.63 -25.11 -0.07
N ILE A 257 -21.90 -25.64 1.12
CA ILE A 257 -21.23 -26.84 1.64
C ILE A 257 -21.58 -28.06 0.78
N GLN A 258 -22.84 -28.22 0.37
CA GLN A 258 -23.29 -29.33 -0.48
C GLN A 258 -22.63 -29.30 -1.86
N GLU A 259 -22.55 -28.12 -2.50
CA GLU A 259 -21.88 -27.95 -3.80
C GLU A 259 -20.41 -28.39 -3.71
N MET A 260 -19.70 -27.94 -2.68
CA MET A 260 -18.31 -28.35 -2.44
C MET A 260 -18.17 -29.84 -2.09
N SER A 261 -19.13 -30.41 -1.34
CA SER A 261 -19.10 -31.82 -0.94
C SER A 261 -19.19 -32.77 -2.13
N SER A 262 -19.86 -32.36 -3.22
CA SER A 262 -20.04 -33.20 -4.41
C SER A 262 -18.73 -33.56 -5.14
N ILE A 263 -17.68 -32.77 -4.94
CA ILE A 263 -16.38 -32.92 -5.62
C ILE A 263 -15.21 -33.13 -4.65
N SER A 264 -15.45 -32.92 -3.35
CA SER A 264 -14.42 -33.00 -2.32
C SER A 264 -14.26 -34.43 -1.80
N PRO A 265 -13.02 -34.88 -1.53
CA PRO A 265 -12.79 -36.12 -0.82
C PRO A 265 -13.46 -36.14 0.57
N ASN A 266 -13.82 -37.32 1.06
CA ASN A 266 -14.51 -37.50 2.34
C ASN A 266 -13.70 -37.11 3.59
N TRP A 267 -12.40 -36.85 3.44
CA TRP A 267 -11.50 -36.40 4.51
C TRP A 267 -11.32 -34.88 4.56
N THR A 268 -11.91 -34.14 3.62
CA THR A 268 -11.78 -32.67 3.51
C THR A 268 -12.75 -31.96 4.46
N SER A 269 -12.26 -31.00 5.23
CA SER A 269 -13.13 -30.14 6.06
C SER A 269 -13.71 -29.00 5.22
N LEU A 270 -15.03 -29.04 5.00
CA LEU A 270 -15.76 -28.07 4.16
C LEU A 270 -16.47 -26.97 4.96
N LYS A 271 -16.26 -26.92 6.27
CA LYS A 271 -16.59 -25.75 7.09
C LYS A 271 -15.51 -24.70 6.90
N ASN A 272 -15.83 -23.41 7.02
CA ASN A 272 -14.83 -22.35 6.99
C ASN A 272 -13.93 -22.42 8.24
N PRO A 273 -12.58 -22.44 8.13
CA PRO A 273 -11.75 -22.42 6.92
C PRO A 273 -11.87 -23.69 6.08
N VAL A 274 -12.11 -23.54 4.78
CA VAL A 274 -12.22 -24.66 3.84
C VAL A 274 -10.82 -25.17 3.50
N ASP A 275 -10.41 -26.26 4.13
CA ASP A 275 -9.11 -26.89 3.93
C ASP A 275 -9.21 -27.97 2.85
N LEU A 276 -8.83 -27.58 1.62
CA LEU A 276 -8.81 -28.46 0.45
C LEU A 276 -7.58 -29.38 0.43
N GLY A 277 -6.57 -29.12 1.27
CA GLY A 277 -5.33 -29.88 1.31
C GLY A 277 -4.73 -30.13 -0.09
N PRO A 278 -4.22 -31.35 -0.36
CA PRO A 278 -3.72 -31.73 -1.68
C PRO A 278 -4.77 -31.72 -2.81
N SER A 279 -6.06 -31.80 -2.48
CA SER A 279 -7.13 -31.85 -3.48
C SER A 279 -7.38 -30.50 -4.17
N ILE A 280 -6.77 -29.41 -3.68
CA ILE A 280 -6.96 -28.05 -4.19
C ILE A 280 -6.84 -27.96 -5.73
N PHE A 281 -5.98 -28.75 -6.36
CA PHE A 281 -5.83 -28.72 -7.83
C PHE A 281 -7.02 -29.24 -8.62
N THR A 282 -7.88 -30.07 -8.01
CA THR A 282 -9.09 -30.58 -8.64
C THR A 282 -10.36 -29.94 -8.06
N THR A 283 -10.30 -29.40 -6.85
CA THR A 283 -11.47 -28.90 -6.12
C THR A 283 -11.57 -27.38 -6.01
N PHE A 284 -10.51 -26.64 -6.35
CA PHE A 284 -10.45 -25.19 -6.15
C PHE A 284 -11.52 -24.42 -6.93
N SER A 285 -11.72 -24.72 -8.22
CA SER A 285 -12.65 -23.96 -9.08
C SER A 285 -14.09 -24.01 -8.54
N THR A 286 -14.61 -25.22 -8.28
CA THR A 286 -15.94 -25.40 -7.68
C THR A 286 -16.04 -24.76 -6.30
N SER A 287 -15.02 -24.94 -5.45
CA SER A 287 -15.03 -24.35 -4.10
C SER A 287 -15.01 -22.83 -4.12
N LEU A 288 -14.18 -22.23 -4.97
CA LEU A 288 -14.10 -20.79 -5.17
C LEU A 288 -15.42 -20.22 -5.68
N ASN A 289 -16.04 -20.87 -6.67
CA ASN A 289 -17.34 -20.47 -7.19
C ASN A 289 -18.43 -20.54 -6.11
N ALA A 290 -18.56 -21.68 -5.42
CA ALA A 290 -19.57 -21.87 -4.38
C ALA A 290 -19.42 -20.80 -3.28
N ILE A 291 -18.20 -20.63 -2.74
CA ILE A 291 -17.92 -19.72 -1.62
C ILE A 291 -18.11 -18.25 -2.02
N LEU A 292 -17.64 -17.82 -3.20
CA LEU A 292 -17.82 -16.41 -3.60
C LEU A 292 -19.28 -16.08 -3.94
N ASN A 293 -20.09 -17.05 -4.39
CA ASN A 293 -21.53 -16.83 -4.59
C ASN A 293 -22.34 -16.87 -3.28
N ASP A 294 -21.77 -17.35 -2.18
CA ASP A 294 -22.44 -17.39 -0.89
C ASP A 294 -22.66 -15.96 -0.33
N ASP A 295 -23.92 -15.58 -0.10
CA ASP A 295 -24.29 -14.26 0.41
C ASP A 295 -23.75 -13.95 1.81
N ASN A 296 -23.36 -14.97 2.59
CA ASN A 296 -22.73 -14.78 3.90
C ASN A 296 -21.24 -14.43 3.80
N VAL A 297 -20.66 -14.43 2.61
CA VAL A 297 -19.23 -14.16 2.37
C VAL A 297 -19.05 -12.77 1.79
N ASP A 298 -18.29 -11.92 2.48
CA ASP A 298 -17.97 -10.56 2.03
C ASP A 298 -16.61 -10.44 1.34
N ALA A 299 -15.68 -11.33 1.67
CA ALA A 299 -14.31 -11.36 1.17
C ALA A 299 -13.72 -12.77 1.27
N LEU A 300 -12.70 -13.06 0.47
CA LEU A 300 -12.04 -14.37 0.44
C LEU A 300 -10.53 -14.27 0.61
N LEU A 301 -10.00 -14.97 1.60
CA LEU A 301 -8.57 -15.27 1.72
C LEU A 301 -8.29 -16.63 1.10
N HIS A 302 -7.41 -16.66 0.10
CA HIS A 302 -6.86 -17.89 -0.44
C HIS A 302 -5.45 -18.11 0.15
N ILE A 303 -5.19 -19.25 0.77
CA ILE A 303 -3.88 -19.62 1.30
C ILE A 303 -3.34 -20.79 0.49
N PHE A 304 -2.27 -20.52 -0.26
CA PHE A 304 -1.60 -21.51 -1.07
C PHE A 304 -0.29 -21.93 -0.41
N ALA A 305 -0.22 -23.17 0.05
CA ALA A 305 0.94 -23.76 0.70
C ALA A 305 1.26 -25.12 0.07
N VAL A 306 1.79 -25.09 -1.15
CA VAL A 306 2.20 -26.29 -1.90
C VAL A 306 3.70 -26.21 -2.20
N PRO A 307 4.48 -27.25 -1.85
CA PRO A 307 5.92 -27.28 -2.15
C PRO A 307 6.21 -27.24 -3.65
N GLN A 308 7.42 -26.80 -4.01
CA GLN A 308 7.85 -26.68 -5.41
C GLN A 308 7.84 -28.01 -6.17
N ASN A 309 8.36 -29.09 -5.57
CA ASN A 309 8.52 -30.39 -6.26
C ASN A 309 7.19 -30.93 -6.82
N PRO A 310 6.08 -31.02 -6.05
CA PRO A 310 4.78 -31.37 -6.61
C PRO A 310 4.32 -30.48 -7.77
N ILE A 311 4.54 -29.16 -7.68
CA ILE A 311 4.15 -28.21 -8.74
C ILE A 311 4.89 -28.52 -10.04
N GLU A 312 6.19 -28.81 -9.95
CA GLU A 312 7.02 -29.15 -11.11
C GLU A 312 6.68 -30.54 -11.65
N THR A 313 6.67 -31.56 -10.79
CA THR A 313 6.44 -32.97 -11.17
C THR A 313 5.10 -33.16 -11.86
N PHE A 314 4.03 -32.52 -11.35
CA PHE A 314 2.70 -32.64 -11.93
C PHE A 314 2.34 -31.50 -12.89
N SER A 315 3.32 -30.64 -13.23
CA SER A 315 3.13 -29.50 -14.15
C SER A 315 1.94 -28.60 -13.78
N LEU A 316 1.76 -28.36 -12.49
CA LEU A 316 0.59 -27.66 -11.96
C LEU A 316 0.64 -26.18 -12.35
N SER A 317 -0.46 -25.71 -12.94
CA SER A 317 -0.59 -24.34 -13.43
C SER A 317 -1.36 -23.49 -12.44
N ILE A 318 -0.76 -22.37 -12.03
CA ILE A 318 -1.41 -21.38 -11.14
C ILE A 318 -2.22 -20.33 -11.90
N LYS A 319 -2.01 -20.21 -13.22
CA LYS A 319 -2.68 -19.18 -14.04
C LYS A 319 -4.21 -19.35 -14.06
N PRO A 320 -4.77 -20.57 -14.17
CA PRO A 320 -6.22 -20.76 -14.09
C PRO A 320 -6.80 -20.25 -12.77
N PHE A 321 -6.10 -20.48 -11.65
CA PHE A 321 -6.56 -20.08 -10.31
C PHE A 321 -6.65 -18.55 -10.23
N LEU A 322 -5.58 -17.86 -10.62
CA LEU A 322 -5.52 -16.38 -10.63
C LEU A 322 -6.56 -15.76 -11.55
N ARG A 323 -6.74 -16.34 -12.75
CA ARG A 323 -7.75 -15.88 -13.71
C ARG A 323 -9.16 -16.03 -13.16
N GLU A 324 -9.47 -17.16 -12.55
CA GLU A 324 -10.79 -17.46 -12.01
C GLU A 324 -11.10 -16.58 -10.79
N MET A 325 -10.16 -16.45 -9.85
CA MET A 325 -10.25 -15.51 -8.74
C MET A 325 -10.55 -14.09 -9.23
N ARG A 326 -9.84 -13.62 -10.27
CA ARG A 326 -10.06 -12.28 -10.82
C ARG A 326 -11.46 -12.13 -11.42
N ASN A 327 -11.88 -13.11 -12.22
CA ASN A 327 -13.18 -13.09 -12.88
C ASN A 327 -14.32 -13.05 -11.86
N LEU A 328 -14.29 -13.94 -10.87
CA LEU A 328 -15.33 -14.02 -9.85
C LEU A 328 -15.32 -12.82 -8.91
N SER A 329 -14.14 -12.38 -8.45
CA SER A 329 -13.99 -11.19 -7.61
C SER A 329 -14.61 -9.95 -8.27
N THR A 330 -14.31 -9.74 -9.56
CA THR A 330 -14.85 -8.60 -10.32
C THR A 330 -16.35 -8.74 -10.54
N LYS A 331 -16.81 -9.93 -10.95
CA LYS A 331 -18.23 -10.20 -11.25
C LYS A 331 -19.12 -10.04 -10.01
N LEU A 332 -18.66 -10.53 -8.85
CA LEU A 332 -19.44 -10.57 -7.61
C LEU A 332 -19.15 -9.39 -6.69
N ASN A 333 -18.15 -8.57 -7.04
CA ASN A 333 -17.72 -7.40 -6.28
C ASN A 333 -17.32 -7.76 -4.83
N LYS A 334 -16.54 -8.83 -4.69
CA LYS A 334 -15.99 -9.34 -3.42
C LYS A 334 -14.46 -9.42 -3.51
N PRO A 335 -13.69 -8.82 -2.58
CA PRO A 335 -12.23 -8.86 -2.66
C PRO A 335 -11.68 -10.26 -2.41
N VAL A 336 -10.61 -10.57 -3.12
CA VAL A 336 -9.83 -11.80 -2.99
C VAL A 336 -8.37 -11.46 -2.78
N ILE A 337 -7.75 -12.05 -1.75
CA ILE A 337 -6.31 -11.94 -1.48
C ILE A 337 -5.72 -13.34 -1.48
N THR A 338 -4.54 -13.52 -2.06
CA THR A 338 -3.81 -14.80 -1.97
C THR A 338 -2.55 -14.66 -1.12
N CYS A 339 -2.47 -15.44 -0.05
CA CYS A 339 -1.25 -15.67 0.70
C CYS A 339 -0.51 -16.90 0.15
N VAL A 340 0.77 -16.75 -0.21
CA VAL A 340 1.58 -17.86 -0.74
C VAL A 340 2.69 -18.22 0.24
N PHE A 341 2.71 -19.48 0.65
CA PHE A 341 3.74 -20.06 1.51
C PHE A 341 4.49 -21.14 0.73
N GLY A 342 5.80 -20.97 0.58
CA GLY A 342 6.64 -21.91 -0.16
C GLY A 342 8.03 -21.37 -0.40
N SER A 343 8.80 -22.05 -1.25
CA SER A 343 10.11 -21.55 -1.69
C SER A 343 9.95 -20.23 -2.44
N ARG A 344 11.03 -19.45 -2.52
CA ARG A 344 11.08 -18.21 -3.32
C ARG A 344 10.58 -18.42 -4.75
N TRP A 345 10.91 -19.56 -5.34
CA TRP A 345 10.43 -19.95 -6.67
C TRP A 345 8.89 -20.00 -6.76
N VAL A 346 8.21 -20.56 -5.75
CA VAL A 346 6.74 -20.64 -5.73
C VAL A 346 6.13 -19.24 -5.64
N VAL A 347 6.65 -18.40 -4.76
CA VAL A 347 6.19 -17.02 -4.59
C VAL A 347 6.40 -16.21 -5.88
N GLU A 348 7.59 -16.28 -6.49
CA GLU A 348 7.90 -15.59 -7.75
C GLU A 348 7.01 -16.07 -8.91
N ARG A 349 6.64 -17.35 -8.94
CA ARG A 349 5.70 -17.88 -9.92
C ARG A 349 4.34 -17.19 -9.84
N PHE A 350 3.81 -16.98 -8.63
CA PHE A 350 2.57 -16.22 -8.40
C PHE A 350 2.73 -14.74 -8.73
N LEU A 351 3.78 -14.09 -8.22
CA LEU A 351 4.06 -12.67 -8.50
C LEU A 351 4.15 -12.39 -10.00
N LYS A 352 4.83 -13.25 -10.78
CA LYS A 352 4.94 -13.11 -12.25
C LYS A 352 3.58 -12.94 -12.96
N HIS A 353 2.50 -13.42 -12.36
CA HIS A 353 1.16 -13.34 -12.92
C HIS A 353 0.20 -12.45 -12.13
N SER A 354 0.60 -11.97 -10.94
CA SER A 354 -0.24 -11.15 -10.06
C SER A 354 -0.67 -9.84 -10.74
N TYR A 355 0.27 -9.13 -11.37
CA TYR A 355 0.01 -7.86 -12.04
C TYR A 355 -1.02 -8.00 -13.16
N LYS A 356 -0.89 -9.05 -14.00
CA LYS A 356 -1.83 -9.33 -15.11
C LYS A 356 -3.24 -9.61 -14.61
N TYR A 357 -3.37 -10.44 -13.57
CA TYR A 357 -4.68 -10.85 -13.06
C TYR A 357 -5.19 -9.93 -11.94
N LYS A 358 -4.43 -8.92 -11.53
CA LYS A 358 -4.79 -7.98 -10.46
C LYS A 358 -5.24 -8.70 -9.18
N ILE A 359 -4.55 -9.79 -8.82
CA ILE A 359 -4.76 -10.52 -7.55
C ILE A 359 -3.57 -10.22 -6.65
N PRO A 360 -3.77 -9.59 -5.47
CA PRO A 360 -2.71 -9.36 -4.50
C PRO A 360 -2.10 -10.67 -4.03
N ILE A 361 -0.76 -10.73 -4.07
CA ILE A 361 0.02 -11.87 -3.60
C ILE A 361 0.93 -11.39 -2.49
N MET A 362 0.84 -12.02 -1.31
CA MET A 362 1.70 -11.70 -0.17
C MET A 362 2.08 -12.95 0.61
N ALA A 363 3.10 -12.85 1.46
CA ALA A 363 3.54 -13.96 2.31
C ALA A 363 2.98 -13.88 3.74
N GLN A 364 2.38 -12.75 4.12
CA GLN A 364 1.92 -12.51 5.49
C GLN A 364 0.40 -12.53 5.59
N ILE A 365 -0.14 -13.49 6.36
CA ILE A 365 -1.58 -13.60 6.64
C ILE A 365 -2.08 -12.37 7.41
N SER A 366 -1.29 -11.88 8.37
CA SER A 366 -1.59 -10.68 9.14
C SER A 366 -1.81 -9.45 8.25
N HIS A 367 -1.02 -9.28 7.18
CA HIS A 367 -1.18 -8.20 6.21
C HIS A 367 -2.49 -8.34 5.44
N ALA A 368 -2.83 -9.54 4.98
CA ALA A 368 -4.06 -9.81 4.24
C ALA A 368 -5.32 -9.51 5.07
N ILE A 369 -5.36 -10.00 6.32
CA ILE A 369 -6.50 -9.76 7.21
C ILE A 369 -6.58 -8.28 7.60
N LYS A 370 -5.45 -7.63 7.86
CA LYS A 370 -5.41 -6.19 8.12
C LYS A 370 -5.88 -5.36 6.93
N ALA A 371 -5.56 -5.78 5.70
CA ALA A 371 -6.07 -5.15 4.48
C ALA A 371 -7.60 -5.23 4.41
N PHE A 372 -8.21 -6.41 4.66
CA PHE A 372 -9.67 -6.53 4.70
C PHE A 372 -10.30 -5.61 5.75
N LYS A 373 -9.71 -5.54 6.95
CA LYS A 373 -10.18 -4.64 8.01
C LYS A 373 -10.16 -3.18 7.56
N PHE A 374 -9.04 -2.73 7.00
CA PHE A 374 -8.89 -1.35 6.52
C PHE A 374 -9.86 -1.04 5.38
N MET A 375 -10.03 -1.93 4.40
CA MET A 375 -10.99 -1.73 3.31
C MET A 375 -12.44 -1.69 3.80
N TYR A 376 -12.81 -2.53 4.77
CA TYR A 376 -14.14 -2.51 5.38
C TYR A 376 -14.40 -1.20 6.13
N ASP A 377 -13.45 -0.76 6.96
CA ASP A 377 -13.55 0.49 7.70
C ASP A 377 -13.68 1.68 6.75
N PHE A 378 -12.83 1.73 5.72
CA PHE A 378 -12.83 2.77 4.70
C PHE A 378 -14.20 2.91 4.03
N ARG A 379 -14.78 1.76 3.64
CA ARG A 379 -16.10 1.73 3.01
C ARG A 379 -17.19 2.29 3.92
N ASN A 380 -17.20 1.92 5.19
CA ASN A 380 -18.26 2.32 6.12
C ASN A 380 -18.19 3.80 6.47
N SER A 381 -16.99 4.33 6.61
CA SER A 381 -16.82 5.76 6.83
C SER A 381 -17.29 6.59 5.64
N ASN A 382 -16.97 6.19 4.40
CA ASN A 382 -17.46 6.88 3.20
C ASN A 382 -18.98 6.85 3.06
N LYS A 383 -19.65 5.76 3.49
CA LYS A 383 -21.12 5.72 3.56
C LYS A 383 -21.69 6.74 4.55
N ASN A 384 -21.03 6.96 5.67
CA ASN A 384 -21.48 7.91 6.69
C ASN A 384 -21.23 9.37 6.28
N LEU A 385 -20.10 9.65 5.62
CA LEU A 385 -19.82 10.96 5.03
C LEU A 385 -20.88 11.36 4.00
N ASN A 386 -21.24 10.46 3.08
CA ASN A 386 -22.26 10.72 2.05
C ASN A 386 -23.69 10.85 2.61
N LYS A 387 -23.97 10.30 3.80
CA LYS A 387 -25.27 10.51 4.48
C LYS A 387 -25.34 11.85 5.18
N ASN A 388 -24.22 12.36 5.71
CA ASN A 388 -24.17 13.64 6.42
C ASN A 388 -24.12 14.86 5.49
N THR A 389 -23.78 14.68 4.21
CA THR A 389 -23.86 15.74 3.17
C THR A 389 -25.19 15.78 2.42
N ALA A 390 -26.11 14.83 2.71
CA ALA A 390 -27.44 14.74 2.09
C ALA A 390 -28.56 15.35 2.97
N ILE A 391 -28.20 16.06 4.03
CA ILE A 391 -29.07 16.88 4.91
C ILE A 391 -28.60 18.31 4.78
#